data_AF-A0AAN4Z3L8-F1
#
_entry.id   AF-A0AAN4Z3L8-F1
#
_cell.length_a   1.000
_cell.length_b   1.000
_cell.length_c   1.000
_cell.angle_alpha   90.00
_cell.angle_beta   90.00
_cell.angle_gamma   90.00
#
_symmetry.space_group_name_H-M   'P 1'
#
loop_
_entity.id
_entity.type
_entity.pdbx_description
1 polymer ?
#
loop_
_entity_poly.entity_id
_entity_poly.type
_entity_poly.pdbx_seq_one_letter_code
_entity_poly.pdbx_strand_id
1 'polypeptide(L)'
;EVLRRELSFVHPDHQRQGIAQHMVHLGLDYDQFRASGFDGITSEASSIANQTLLMKNGYEELARSKKFVSIIFVFLEDYTRSDGRPVVFPDATEAVKLMYLDLKK
;
A
#
# COMPACT_ATOMS: atom_id res chain seq x y z
N GLU A 1 -19.08 -1.12 -6.17
CA GLU A 1 -18.43 -1.97 -5.14
C GLU A 1 -16.91 -1.76 -5.15
N VAL A 2 -16.19 -2.10 -4.08
CA VAL A 2 -14.73 -1.89 -3.97
C VAL A 2 -14.02 -3.19 -3.57
N LEU A 3 -13.00 -3.59 -4.33
CA LEU A 3 -12.14 -4.73 -3.99
C LEU A 3 -11.01 -4.27 -3.05
N ARG A 4 -10.76 -4.98 -1.93
CA ARG A 4 -9.64 -4.70 -1.01
C ARG A 4 -8.54 -5.75 -1.14
N ARG A 5 -7.28 -5.30 -1.16
CA ARG A 5 -6.08 -6.15 -1.16
C ARG A 5 -5.13 -5.78 -0.02
N GLU A 6 -4.68 -6.78 0.74
CA GLU A 6 -4.04 -6.51 2.04
C GLU A 6 -2.54 -6.86 2.16
N LEU A 7 -1.95 -7.74 1.34
CA LEU A 7 -0.52 -8.04 1.50
C LEU A 7 0.19 -8.46 0.21
N SER A 8 1.39 -7.91 0.00
CA SER A 8 2.36 -8.38 -0.99
C SER A 8 3.77 -8.34 -0.41
N PHE A 9 4.50 -9.46 -0.51
CA PHE A 9 5.87 -9.62 -0.03
C PHE A 9 6.66 -10.49 -1.00
N VAL A 10 7.91 -10.09 -1.28
CA VAL A 10 8.85 -10.86 -2.08
C VAL A 10 10.12 -11.06 -1.26
N HIS A 11 10.50 -12.32 -1.05
CA HIS A 11 11.72 -12.67 -0.32
C HIS A 11 12.94 -11.98 -0.96
N PRO A 12 13.90 -11.44 -0.18
CA PRO A 12 15.08 -10.74 -0.70
C PRO A 12 15.80 -11.45 -1.84
N ASP A 13 15.96 -12.78 -1.74
CA ASP A 13 16.64 -13.61 -2.75
C ASP A 13 15.92 -13.66 -4.11
N HIS A 14 14.66 -13.24 -4.16
CA HIS A 14 13.82 -13.25 -5.36
C HIS A 14 13.41 -11.82 -5.79
N GLN A 15 13.95 -10.80 -5.14
CA GLN A 15 13.69 -9.41 -5.52
C GLN A 15 14.36 -9.06 -6.86
N ARG A 16 13.89 -7.97 -7.48
CA ARG A 16 14.39 -7.45 -8.78
C ARG A 16 14.15 -8.38 -9.98
N GLN A 17 13.30 -9.38 -9.84
CA GLN A 17 12.89 -10.30 -10.91
C GLN A 17 11.48 -10.00 -11.46
N GLY A 18 10.89 -8.84 -11.14
CA GLY A 18 9.55 -8.47 -11.59
C GLY A 18 8.40 -9.20 -10.88
N ILE A 19 8.67 -10.04 -9.88
CA ILE A 19 7.65 -10.80 -9.15
C ILE A 19 6.59 -9.88 -8.52
N ALA A 20 7.02 -8.81 -7.84
CA ALA A 20 6.07 -7.88 -7.23
C ALA A 20 5.17 -7.19 -8.27
N GLN A 21 5.73 -6.83 -9.42
CA GLN A 21 4.97 -6.27 -10.55
C GLN A 21 3.94 -7.27 -11.07
N HIS A 22 4.34 -8.53 -11.26
CA HIS A 22 3.40 -9.58 -11.66
C HIS A 22 2.29 -9.78 -10.62
N MET A 23 2.65 -9.83 -9.33
CA MET A 23 1.69 -9.97 -8.24
C MET A 23 0.68 -8.82 -8.20
N VAL A 24 1.02 -7.59 -8.61
CA VAL A 24 0.06 -6.47 -8.64
C VAL A 24 -1.15 -6.79 -9.51
N HIS A 25 -0.95 -7.50 -10.63
CA HIS A 25 -2.01 -7.83 -11.59
C HIS A 25 -2.54 -9.25 -11.44
N LEU A 26 -1.85 -10.12 -10.71
CA LEU A 26 -2.20 -11.53 -10.58
C LEU A 26 -3.63 -11.69 -10.01
N GLY A 27 -4.49 -12.34 -10.79
CA GLY A 27 -5.89 -12.60 -10.43
C GLY A 27 -6.82 -11.39 -10.57
N LEU A 28 -6.36 -10.28 -11.16
CA LEU A 28 -7.21 -9.11 -11.44
C LEU A 28 -7.69 -9.15 -12.89
N ASP A 29 -8.98 -9.42 -13.07
CA ASP A 29 -9.68 -9.23 -14.34
C ASP A 29 -10.41 -7.89 -14.32
N TYR A 30 -9.73 -6.84 -14.78
CA TYR A 30 -10.25 -5.48 -14.73
C TYR A 30 -11.55 -5.32 -15.53
N ASP A 31 -11.71 -6.06 -16.64
CA ASP A 31 -12.89 -5.96 -17.49
C ASP A 31 -14.08 -6.66 -16.83
N GLN A 32 -13.87 -7.82 -16.21
CA GLN A 32 -14.90 -8.46 -15.40
C GLN A 32 -15.31 -7.59 -14.20
N PHE A 33 -14.36 -6.95 -13.52
CA PHE A 33 -14.66 -6.07 -12.40
C PHE A 33 -15.48 -4.85 -12.84
N ARG A 34 -15.11 -4.21 -13.95
CA ARG A 34 -15.91 -3.12 -14.53
C ARG A 34 -17.32 -3.58 -14.89
N ALA A 35 -17.44 -4.73 -15.57
CA ALA A 35 -18.73 -5.29 -15.96
C ALA A 35 -19.62 -5.66 -14.76
N SER A 36 -19.01 -6.02 -13.64
CA SER A 36 -19.70 -6.36 -12.40
C SER A 36 -20.02 -5.13 -11.53
N GLY A 37 -19.68 -3.91 -11.98
CA GLY A 37 -19.99 -2.67 -11.27
C GLY A 37 -19.01 -2.32 -10.13
N PHE A 38 -17.78 -2.83 -10.18
CA PHE A 38 -16.73 -2.35 -9.28
C PHE A 38 -16.27 -0.95 -9.70
N ASP A 39 -16.15 -0.07 -8.71
CA ASP A 39 -15.72 1.31 -8.90
C ASP A 39 -14.19 1.40 -8.93
N GLY A 40 -13.53 0.54 -8.16
CA GLY A 40 -12.08 0.54 -8.04
C GLY A 40 -11.53 -0.52 -7.11
N ILE A 41 -10.21 -0.49 -6.95
CA ILE A 41 -9.44 -1.40 -6.09
C ILE A 41 -8.72 -0.59 -5.03
N THR A 42 -8.88 -0.95 -3.76
CA THR A 42 -8.11 -0.39 -2.65
C THR A 42 -6.97 -1.32 -2.23
N SER A 43 -5.82 -0.74 -1.90
CA SER A 43 -4.68 -1.46 -1.34
C SER A 43 -4.00 -0.63 -0.26
N GLU A 44 -3.65 -1.26 0.85
CA GLU A 44 -2.80 -0.63 1.88
C GLU A 44 -1.33 -0.96 1.62
N ALA A 45 -0.45 0.01 1.85
CA ALA A 45 0.99 -0.17 1.68
C ALA A 45 1.78 0.50 2.80
N SER A 46 2.54 -0.32 3.51
CA SER A 46 3.40 0.06 4.65
C SER A 46 4.90 0.01 4.33
N SER A 47 5.27 -0.27 3.07
CA SER A 47 6.65 -0.20 2.58
C SER A 47 6.76 0.81 1.44
N ILE A 48 7.87 1.52 1.35
CA ILE A 48 8.11 2.53 0.31
C ILE A 48 8.16 1.86 -1.06
N ALA A 49 8.65 0.61 -1.10
CA ALA A 49 8.69 -0.21 -2.30
C ALA A 49 7.28 -0.52 -2.83
N ASN A 50 6.36 -0.96 -1.97
CA ASN A 50 4.98 -1.26 -2.37
C ASN A 50 4.20 0.02 -2.71
N GLN A 51 4.41 1.11 -1.96
CA GLN A 51 3.81 2.41 -2.29
C GLN A 51 4.25 2.87 -3.68
N THR A 52 5.55 2.79 -3.97
CA THR A 52 6.11 3.14 -5.28
C THR A 52 5.56 2.25 -6.39
N LEU A 53 5.48 0.94 -6.13
CA LEU A 53 4.95 -0.02 -7.08
C LEU A 53 3.49 0.25 -7.42
N LEU A 54 2.64 0.51 -6.42
CA LEU A 54 1.23 0.81 -6.62
C LEU A 54 1.05 2.13 -7.40
N MET A 55 1.80 3.19 -7.03
CA MET A 55 1.77 4.46 -7.78
C MET A 55 2.15 4.28 -9.25
N LYS A 56 3.16 3.45 -9.54
CA LYS A 56 3.54 3.11 -10.93
C LYS A 56 2.46 2.36 -11.70
N ASN A 57 1.53 1.70 -11.00
CA ASN A 57 0.43 0.94 -11.57
C ASN A 57 -0.91 1.70 -11.52
N GLY A 58 -0.86 3.03 -11.41
CA GLY A 58 -2.05 3.89 -11.52
C GLY A 58 -2.84 4.06 -10.24
N TYR A 59 -2.35 3.55 -9.11
CA TYR A 59 -3.00 3.80 -7.82
C TYR A 59 -2.68 5.22 -7.33
N GLU A 60 -3.71 5.90 -6.83
CA GLU A 60 -3.62 7.20 -6.18
C GLU A 60 -3.73 7.03 -4.66
N GLU A 61 -3.18 7.96 -3.89
CA GLU A 61 -3.30 7.93 -2.43
C GLU A 61 -4.66 8.50 -1.98
N LEU A 62 -5.44 7.72 -1.22
CA LEU A 62 -6.70 8.19 -0.62
C LEU A 62 -6.50 8.75 0.79
N ALA A 63 -5.68 8.07 1.59
CA ALA A 63 -5.44 8.42 2.98
C ALA A 63 -4.07 7.92 3.43
N ARG A 64 -3.56 8.52 4.51
CA ARG A 64 -2.34 8.08 5.18
C ARG A 64 -2.47 8.20 6.69
N SER A 65 -1.68 7.41 7.42
CA SER A 65 -1.51 7.52 8.86
C SER A 65 -0.91 8.87 9.27
N LYS A 66 -1.37 9.44 10.39
CA LYS A 66 -0.87 10.69 10.96
C LYS A 66 0.50 10.53 11.60
N LYS A 67 1.34 11.56 11.45
CA LYS A 67 2.72 11.60 11.95
C LYS A 67 2.81 12.61 13.09
N PHE A 68 3.26 12.16 14.25
CA PHE A 68 3.71 13.00 15.35
C PHE A 68 5.22 13.17 15.28
N VAL A 69 5.68 14.41 15.45
CA VAL A 69 7.09 14.76 15.45
C VAL A 69 7.46 15.28 16.83
N SER A 70 8.36 14.57 17.50
CA SER A 70 9.10 15.08 18.65
C SER A 70 10.52 15.45 18.22
N ILE A 71 11.21 16.27 19.01
CA ILE A 71 12.59 16.71 18.75
C ILE A 71 13.57 15.52 18.60
N ILE A 72 13.23 14.35 19.16
CA ILE A 72 14.10 13.17 19.22
C ILE A 72 13.59 12.04 18.31
N PHE A 73 12.27 11.95 18.10
CA PHE A 73 11.64 10.85 17.37
C PHE A 73 10.48 11.32 16.50
N VAL A 74 10.36 10.66 15.35
CA VAL A 74 9.23 10.75 14.46
C VAL A 74 8.44 9.45 14.56
N PHE A 75 7.16 9.52 14.87
CA PHE A 75 6.29 8.34 14.93
C PHE A 75 4.93 8.63 14.34
N LEU A 76 4.22 7.57 13.97
CA LEU A 76 2.84 7.70 13.51
C LEU A 76 1.91 7.60 14.72
N GLU A 77 1.04 8.59 14.93
CA GLU A 77 0.05 8.57 16.03
C GLU A 77 -0.81 7.32 15.94
N ASP A 78 -1.24 6.98 14.72
CA ASP A 78 -2.07 5.82 14.43
C ASP A 78 -1.31 4.47 14.54
N TYR A 79 0.03 4.50 14.64
CA TYR A 79 0.86 3.30 14.76
C TYR A 79 1.82 3.43 15.96
N THR A 80 1.21 3.64 17.12
CA THR A 80 1.85 3.42 18.41
C THR A 80 1.49 2.03 18.93
N ARG A 81 2.47 1.36 19.53
CA ARG A 81 2.26 0.07 20.20
C ARG A 81 1.48 0.30 21.50
N SER A 82 0.96 -0.78 22.09
CA SER A 82 0.26 -0.72 23.38
C SER A 82 1.13 -0.18 24.53
N ASP A 83 2.47 -0.23 24.38
CA ASP A 83 3.43 0.34 25.34
C ASP A 83 3.75 1.84 25.06
N GLY A 84 3.04 2.46 24.12
CA GLY A 84 3.23 3.85 23.71
C GLY A 84 4.45 4.08 22.81
N ARG A 85 5.23 3.05 22.47
CA ARG A 85 6.39 3.20 21.58
C ARG A 85 5.96 3.27 20.11
N PRO A 86 6.75 3.96 19.26
CA PRO A 86 6.51 3.96 17.82
C PRO A 86 6.58 2.55 17.22
N VAL A 87 5.75 2.26 16.22
CA VAL A 87 6.10 1.24 15.23
C VAL A 87 7.23 1.80 14.34
N VAL A 88 8.31 1.03 14.22
CA VAL A 88 9.44 1.37 13.35
C VAL A 88 9.31 0.58 12.05
N PHE A 89 9.28 1.29 10.92
CA PHE A 89 9.29 0.66 9.61
C PHE A 89 10.71 0.19 9.24
N PRO A 90 10.84 -0.93 8.50
CA PRO A 90 12.13 -1.47 8.12
C PRO A 90 12.82 -0.71 6.97
N ASP A 91 12.14 0.27 6.36
CA ASP A 91 12.60 1.05 5.22
C ASP A 91 12.30 2.56 5.39
N ALA A 92 12.45 3.35 4.32
CA ALA A 92 12.19 4.79 4.33
C ALA A 92 10.69 5.17 4.40
N THR A 93 9.82 4.26 4.81
CA THR A 93 8.38 4.54 4.92
C THR A 93 8.11 5.56 6.01
N GLU A 94 7.45 6.65 5.63
CA GLU A 94 7.05 7.71 6.56
C GLU A 94 5.61 7.60 7.04
N ALA A 95 4.77 6.86 6.32
CA ALA A 95 3.36 6.65 6.62
C ALA A 95 2.86 5.38 5.94
N VAL A 96 1.93 4.68 6.57
CA VAL A 96 1.10 3.68 5.88
C VAL A 96 0.08 4.42 5.03
N LYS A 97 -0.09 3.98 3.78
CA LYS A 97 -0.99 4.63 2.83
C LYS A 97 -2.10 3.68 2.41
N LEU A 98 -3.32 4.19 2.39
CA LEU A 98 -4.44 3.60 1.66
C LEU A 98 -4.41 4.16 0.24
N MET A 99 -4.27 3.27 -0.72
CA MET A 99 -4.13 3.57 -2.14
C MET A 99 -5.36 3.06 -2.90
N TYR A 100 -5.74 3.72 -4.00
CA TYR A 100 -6.90 3.39 -4.81
C TYR A 100 -6.61 3.45 -6.29
N LEU A 101 -6.98 2.39 -7.00
CA LEU A 101 -7.02 2.34 -8.46
C LEU A 101 -8.46 2.54 -8.91
N ASP A 102 -8.69 3.64 -9.64
CA ASP A 102 -9.97 3.89 -10.30
C ASP A 102 -10.10 2.99 -11.53
N LEU A 103 -11.15 2.17 -11.58
CA LEU A 103 -11.41 1.29 -12.72
C LEU A 103 -12.29 1.96 -13.79
N LYS A 104 -12.82 3.17 -13.54
CA LYS A 104 -13.65 3.92 -14.49
C LYS A 104 -12.86 4.88 -15.38
N LYS A 105 -11.60 5.17 -15.02
CA LYS A 105 -10.64 5.87 -15.90
C LYS A 105 -10.10 4.91 -16.97
#